data_AF-W7DGL7-F1
#
_entry.id   AF-W7DGL7-F1
#
_cell.length_a   1.000
_cell.length_b   1.000
_cell.length_c   1.000
_cell.angle_alpha   90.00
_cell.angle_beta   90.00
_cell.angle_gamma   90.00
#
_symmetry.space_group_name_H-M   'P 1'
#
loop_
_entity.id
_entity.type
_entity.pdbx_description
1 polymer ?
#
loop_
_entity_poly.entity_id
_entity_poly.type
_entity_poly.pdbx_seq_one_letter_code
_entity_poly.pdbx_strand_id
1 'polypeptide(L)'
;MLSYILKEKFQNYFSIDIKERINHPFESIMDNLYSDMKSIFEKQKEDDTFFKTMGDFFLELLRHDIEKHADMLKFPKKLPVDLLTYVYTANLAAVLYWSEKGGHHYDGKKMDQWFQEILPVKIEFQKES
;
A
#
# COMPACT_ATOMS: atom_id res chain seq x y z
N MET A 1 -11.34 -0.44 18.02
CA MET A 1 -12.60 -0.71 17.29
C MET A 1 -12.47 -0.42 15.80
N LEU A 2 -11.92 0.73 15.40
CA LEU A 2 -11.66 1.06 13.99
C LEU A 2 -10.80 0.00 13.28
N SER A 3 -9.65 -0.40 13.82
CA SER A 3 -8.76 -1.40 13.21
C SER A 3 -9.44 -2.76 12.93
N TYR A 4 -10.42 -3.15 13.74
CA TYR A 4 -11.21 -4.37 13.51
C TYR A 4 -12.13 -4.22 12.29
N ILE A 5 -12.80 -3.08 12.18
CA ILE A 5 -13.62 -2.72 11.01
C ILE A 5 -12.74 -2.65 9.76
N LEU A 6 -11.53 -2.08 9.88
CA LEU A 6 -10.59 -2.02 8.75
C LEU A 6 -10.17 -3.42 8.30
N LYS A 7 -9.89 -4.33 9.23
CA LYS A 7 -9.55 -5.71 8.88
C LYS A 7 -10.67 -6.42 8.11
N GLU A 8 -11.93 -6.18 8.48
CA GLU A 8 -13.08 -6.71 7.76
C GLU A 8 -13.22 -6.09 6.35
N LYS A 9 -13.07 -4.76 6.25
CA LYS A 9 -13.23 -4.03 4.99
C LYS A 9 -12.10 -4.26 4.00
N PHE A 10 -10.90 -4.59 4.48
CA PHE A 10 -9.76 -4.90 3.63
C PHE A 10 -9.73 -6.38 3.18
N GLN A 11 -10.73 -7.22 3.49
CA GLN A 11 -10.70 -8.63 3.08
C GLN A 11 -10.56 -8.83 1.57
N ASN A 12 -11.27 -8.04 0.77
CA ASN A 12 -11.15 -8.08 -0.69
C ASN A 12 -9.73 -7.69 -1.13
N TYR A 13 -9.17 -6.64 -0.53
CA TYR A 13 -7.78 -6.26 -0.74
C TYR A 13 -6.80 -7.39 -0.38
N PHE A 14 -7.00 -8.10 0.73
CA PHE A 14 -6.13 -9.22 1.13
C PHE A 14 -6.23 -10.47 0.25
N SER A 15 -7.29 -10.59 -0.54
CA SER A 15 -7.42 -11.71 -1.50
C SER A 15 -6.56 -11.52 -2.76
N ILE A 16 -6.04 -10.31 -2.97
CA ILE A 16 -5.16 -9.98 -4.10
C ILE A 16 -3.78 -10.62 -3.88
N ASP A 17 -3.22 -11.17 -4.96
CA ASP A 17 -1.87 -11.72 -4.97
C ASP A 17 -0.85 -10.71 -4.43
N ILE A 18 0.07 -11.18 -3.59
CA ILE A 18 1.08 -10.32 -2.95
C ILE A 18 1.96 -9.59 -3.97
N LYS A 19 2.20 -10.19 -5.14
CA LYS A 19 2.95 -9.57 -6.24
C LYS A 19 2.26 -8.32 -6.74
N GLU A 20 0.95 -8.40 -6.93
CA GLU A 20 0.12 -7.29 -7.38
C GLU A 20 0.08 -6.20 -6.31
N ARG A 21 -0.09 -6.55 -5.03
CA ARG A 21 -0.11 -5.57 -3.94
C ARG A 21 1.20 -4.82 -3.73
N ILE A 22 2.34 -5.44 -4.04
CA ILE A 22 3.68 -4.83 -3.93
C ILE A 22 4.03 -4.02 -5.19
N ASN A 23 3.64 -4.49 -6.37
CA ASN A 23 3.98 -3.80 -7.62
C ASN A 23 2.98 -2.68 -7.98
N HIS A 24 1.73 -2.85 -7.56
CA HIS A 24 0.59 -1.98 -7.86
C HIS A 24 -0.20 -1.61 -6.59
N PRO A 25 0.44 -1.08 -5.53
CA PRO A 25 -0.21 -0.81 -4.25
C PRO A 25 -1.38 0.19 -4.34
N PHE A 26 -1.32 1.17 -5.23
CA PHE A 26 -2.36 2.20 -5.37
C PHE A 26 -3.58 1.69 -6.14
N GLU A 27 -3.38 1.09 -7.31
CA GLU A 27 -4.43 0.44 -8.10
C GLU A 27 -5.12 -0.65 -7.27
N SER A 28 -4.33 -1.51 -6.60
CA SER A 28 -4.85 -2.57 -5.74
C SER A 28 -5.77 -2.04 -4.64
N ILE A 29 -5.43 -0.92 -3.99
CA ILE A 29 -6.30 -0.32 -2.97
C ILE A 29 -7.52 0.35 -3.59
N MET A 30 -7.34 1.15 -4.63
CA MET A 30 -8.42 1.97 -5.16
C MET A 30 -9.53 1.09 -5.75
N ASP A 31 -9.16 0.02 -6.47
CA ASP A 31 -10.12 -0.87 -7.10
C ASP A 31 -10.87 -1.77 -6.10
N ASN A 32 -10.25 -2.10 -4.97
CA ASN A 32 -10.76 -3.12 -4.04
C ASN A 32 -11.25 -2.57 -2.69
N LEU A 33 -10.99 -1.29 -2.40
CA LEU A 33 -11.39 -0.67 -1.13
C LEU A 33 -12.26 0.57 -1.34
N TYR A 34 -12.00 1.36 -2.39
CA TYR A 34 -12.64 2.67 -2.52
C TYR A 34 -14.15 2.58 -2.71
N SER A 35 -14.64 1.63 -3.50
CA SER A 35 -16.07 1.40 -3.72
C SER A 35 -16.79 1.01 -2.42
N ASP A 36 -16.23 0.06 -1.67
CA ASP A 36 -16.80 -0.47 -0.42
C ASP A 36 -16.75 0.55 0.73
N MET A 37 -15.77 1.45 0.71
CA MET A 37 -15.54 2.45 1.76
C MET A 37 -16.04 3.85 1.39
N LYS A 38 -16.53 4.08 0.16
CA LYS A 38 -16.92 5.42 -0.33
C LYS A 38 -17.82 6.18 0.65
N SER A 39 -18.87 5.53 1.14
CA SER A 39 -19.81 6.18 2.07
C SER A 39 -19.19 6.53 3.43
N ILE A 40 -18.16 5.79 3.85
CA ILE A 40 -17.40 6.07 5.07
C ILE A 40 -16.43 7.22 4.80
N PHE A 41 -15.71 7.21 3.67
CA PHE A 41 -14.80 8.28 3.28
C PHE A 41 -15.52 9.63 3.18
N GLU A 42 -16.70 9.67 2.55
CA GLU A 42 -17.50 10.92 2.48
C GLU A 42 -17.92 11.44 3.86
N LYS A 43 -18.22 10.54 4.80
CA LYS A 43 -18.61 10.92 6.17
C LYS A 43 -17.42 11.37 7.01
N GLN A 44 -16.23 10.83 6.73
CA GLN A 44 -15.00 11.05 7.50
C GLN A 44 -14.02 12.00 6.81
N LYS A 45 -14.42 12.67 5.73
CA LYS A 45 -13.54 13.49 4.88
C LYS A 45 -12.81 14.62 5.61
N GLU A 46 -13.34 15.10 6.73
CA GLU A 46 -12.74 16.14 7.57
C GLU A 46 -12.06 15.57 8.83
N ASP A 47 -12.03 14.25 9.01
CA ASP A 47 -11.40 13.58 10.15
C ASP A 47 -9.97 13.14 9.77
N ASP A 48 -9.01 14.03 10.00
CA ASP A 48 -7.58 13.76 9.80
C ASP A 48 -7.10 12.53 10.58
N THR A 49 -7.70 12.25 11.75
CA THR A 49 -7.32 11.09 12.58
C THR A 49 -7.78 9.79 11.93
N PHE A 50 -8.95 9.80 11.28
CA PHE A 50 -9.44 8.66 10.51
C PHE A 50 -8.49 8.32 9.35
N PHE A 51 -8.14 9.29 8.50
CA PHE A 51 -7.23 9.04 7.36
C PHE A 51 -5.84 8.63 7.81
N LYS A 52 -5.30 9.27 8.85
CA LYS A 52 -4.03 8.85 9.43
C LYS A 52 -4.08 7.41 9.95
N THR A 53 -5.14 7.03 10.67
CA THR A 53 -5.28 5.67 11.20
C THR A 53 -5.44 4.63 10.07
N MET A 54 -6.18 4.98 9.01
CA MET A 54 -6.33 4.16 7.80
C MET A 54 -4.99 3.94 7.10
N GLY A 55 -4.23 5.02 6.88
CA GLY A 55 -2.92 4.97 6.26
C GLY A 55 -1.93 4.16 7.10
N ASP A 56 -1.85 4.43 8.40
CA ASP A 56 -0.98 3.70 9.34
C ASP A 56 -1.30 2.19 9.33
N PHE A 57 -2.59 1.82 9.37
CA PHE A 57 -3.04 0.43 9.28
C PHE A 57 -2.63 -0.23 7.95
N PHE A 58 -2.84 0.46 6.83
CA PHE A 58 -2.46 -0.04 5.51
C PHE A 58 -0.94 -0.29 5.39
N LEU A 59 -0.14 0.67 5.85
CA LEU A 59 1.32 0.58 5.79
C LEU A 59 1.86 -0.54 6.69
N GLU A 60 1.29 -0.71 7.89
CA GLU A 60 1.63 -1.81 8.81
C GLU A 60 1.33 -3.17 8.19
N LEU A 61 0.19 -3.30 7.51
CA LEU A 61 -0.18 -4.54 6.82
C LEU A 61 0.77 -4.89 5.67
N LEU A 62 1.09 -3.93 4.81
CA LEU A 62 2.04 -4.15 3.72
C LEU A 62 3.43 -4.50 4.26
N ARG A 63 3.87 -3.87 5.34
CA ARG A 63 5.12 -4.22 6.02
C ARG A 63 5.11 -5.69 6.45
N HIS A 64 4.07 -6.13 7.17
CA HIS A 64 3.96 -7.50 7.62
C HIS A 64 3.91 -8.51 6.46
N ASP A 65 3.21 -8.18 5.38
CA ASP A 65 3.12 -9.07 4.23
C ASP A 65 4.46 -9.20 3.48
N ILE A 66 5.21 -8.10 3.32
CA ILE A 66 6.54 -8.14 2.72
C ILE A 66 7.50 -8.95 3.60
N GLU A 67 7.48 -8.75 4.92
CA GLU A 67 8.33 -9.47 5.87
C GLU A 67 8.03 -10.98 5.88
N LYS A 68 6.73 -11.35 5.84
CA LYS A 68 6.29 -12.75 5.85
C LYS A 68 6.69 -13.51 4.58
N HIS A 69 6.77 -12.82 3.44
CA HIS A 69 7.08 -13.44 2.13
C HIS A 69 8.46 -13.00 1.61
N ALA A 70 9.34 -12.54 2.49
CA ALA A 70 10.64 -12.00 2.11
C ALA A 70 11.53 -13.02 1.37
N ASP A 71 11.30 -14.32 1.60
CA ASP A 71 11.92 -15.44 0.91
C ASP A 71 11.56 -15.51 -0.59
N MET A 72 10.38 -15.01 -0.96
CA MET A 72 9.88 -14.96 -2.34
C MET A 72 10.34 -13.73 -3.11
N LEU A 73 10.86 -12.72 -2.42
CA LEU A 73 11.25 -11.44 -3.00
C LEU A 73 12.73 -11.45 -3.39
N LYS A 74 13.03 -10.94 -4.59
CA LYS A 74 14.40 -10.78 -5.07
C LYS A 74 14.82 -9.32 -4.89
N PHE A 75 15.47 -9.06 -3.78
CA PHE A 75 16.15 -7.78 -3.50
C PHE A 75 17.66 -8.02 -3.35
N PRO A 76 18.50 -6.96 -3.41
CA PRO A 76 19.94 -7.10 -3.21
C PRO A 76 20.22 -7.83 -1.89
N LYS A 77 20.81 -9.03 -1.95
CA LYS A 77 21.02 -10.00 -0.84
C LYS A 77 21.81 -9.46 0.39
N LYS A 78 22.09 -8.17 0.47
CA LYS A 78 22.81 -7.50 1.56
C LYS A 78 21.93 -6.59 2.43
N LEU A 79 20.69 -6.30 2.03
CA LEU A 79 19.81 -5.42 2.80
C LEU A 79 19.00 -6.21 3.84
N PRO A 80 18.93 -5.75 5.10
CA PRO A 80 17.95 -6.22 6.05
C PRO A 80 16.52 -6.03 5.53
N VAL A 81 15.67 -7.04 5.72
CA VAL A 81 14.27 -7.04 5.22
C VAL A 81 13.46 -5.91 5.85
N ASP A 82 13.64 -5.67 7.14
CA ASP A 82 13.00 -4.59 7.90
C ASP A 82 13.39 -3.20 7.37
N LEU A 83 14.66 -3.00 6.98
CA LEU A 83 15.10 -1.76 6.34
C LEU A 83 14.43 -1.58 4.97
N LEU A 84 14.34 -2.65 4.18
CA LEU A 84 13.65 -2.62 2.89
C LEU A 84 12.16 -2.26 3.05
N THR A 85 11.47 -2.92 3.98
CA THR A 85 10.03 -2.69 4.22
C THR A 85 9.79 -1.28 4.76
N TYR A 86 10.69 -0.76 5.59
CA TYR A 86 10.65 0.61 6.09
C TYR A 86 10.77 1.63 4.94
N VAL A 87 11.79 1.49 4.08
CA VAL A 87 11.98 2.39 2.93
C VAL A 87 10.81 2.30 1.95
N TYR A 88 10.34 1.09 1.64
CA TYR A 88 9.20 0.87 0.76
C TYR A 88 7.94 1.58 1.28
N THR A 89 7.57 1.34 2.54
CA THR A 89 6.37 1.93 3.15
C THR A 89 6.48 3.44 3.35
N ALA A 90 7.68 3.96 3.62
CA ALA A 90 7.92 5.41 3.71
C ALA A 90 7.71 6.12 2.37
N ASN A 91 8.21 5.55 1.27
CA ASN A 91 7.97 6.10 -0.07
C ASN A 91 6.48 6.03 -0.45
N LEU A 92 5.81 4.94 -0.08
CA LEU A 92 4.37 4.78 -0.34
C LEU A 92 3.56 5.85 0.40
N ALA A 93 3.87 6.08 1.67
CA ALA A 93 3.26 7.13 2.48
C ALA A 93 3.50 8.54 1.90
N ALA A 94 4.70 8.81 1.40
CA ALA A 94 5.03 10.10 0.79
C ALA A 94 4.19 10.39 -0.46
N VAL A 95 3.99 9.39 -1.32
CA VAL A 95 3.14 9.52 -2.52
C VAL A 95 1.67 9.69 -2.15
N LEU A 96 1.15 8.94 -1.17
CA LEU A 96 -0.21 9.13 -0.64
C LEU A 96 -0.41 10.55 -0.15
N TYR A 97 0.48 11.03 0.73
CA TYR A 97 0.39 12.36 1.31
C TYR A 97 0.47 13.46 0.24
N TRP A 98 1.37 13.31 -0.74
CA TRP A 98 1.47 14.25 -1.86
C TRP A 98 0.17 14.27 -2.69
N SER A 99 -0.42 13.11 -2.97
CA SER A 99 -1.66 13.02 -3.75
C SER A 99 -2.84 13.70 -3.06
N GLU A 100 -2.98 13.52 -1.74
CA GLU A 100 -4.04 14.14 -0.93
C GLU A 100 -3.88 15.66 -0.85
N LYS A 101 -2.65 16.16 -0.61
CA LYS A 101 -2.39 17.60 -0.48
C LYS A 101 -2.45 18.36 -1.80
N GLY A 102 -2.21 17.67 -2.93
CA GLY A 102 -2.28 18.28 -4.26
C GLY A 102 -3.70 18.62 -4.72
N GLY A 103 -4.74 18.14 -4.04
CA GLY A 103 -6.14 18.34 -4.47
C GLY A 103 -6.49 17.59 -5.76
N HIS A 104 -5.67 16.61 -6.16
CA HIS A 104 -5.81 15.88 -7.40
C HIS A 104 -6.20 14.43 -7.10
N HIS A 105 -7.33 14.00 -7.66
CA HIS A 105 -7.75 12.60 -7.62
C HIS A 105 -7.05 11.89 -8.78
N TYR A 106 -5.87 11.34 -8.51
CA TYR A 106 -5.12 10.58 -9.51
C TYR A 106 -5.64 9.15 -9.59
N ASP A 107 -5.61 8.61 -10.81
CA ASP A 107 -5.86 7.20 -11.08
C ASP A 107 -4.77 6.34 -10.42
N GLY A 108 -5.16 5.28 -9.71
CA GLY A 108 -4.26 4.41 -8.94
C GLY A 108 -3.15 3.84 -9.82
N LYS A 109 -3.48 3.44 -11.04
CA LYS A 109 -2.50 2.95 -12.03
C LYS A 109 -1.38 3.96 -12.33
N LYS A 110 -1.74 5.24 -12.39
CA LYS A 110 -0.77 6.32 -12.65
C LYS A 110 0.12 6.58 -11.44
N MET A 111 -0.45 6.48 -10.24
CA MET A 111 0.31 6.59 -9.00
C MET A 111 1.29 5.42 -8.85
N ASP A 112 0.91 4.21 -9.25
CA ASP A 112 1.80 3.05 -9.28
C ASP A 112 2.97 3.26 -10.24
N GLN A 113 2.73 3.81 -11.43
CA GLN A 113 3.81 4.13 -12.38
C GLN A 113 4.85 5.08 -11.75
N TRP A 114 4.40 6.18 -11.13
CA TRP A 114 5.31 7.11 -10.47
C TRP A 114 6.02 6.49 -9.28
N PHE A 115 5.33 5.67 -8.50
CA PHE A 115 5.92 4.95 -7.37
C PHE A 115 7.05 4.03 -7.81
N GLN A 116 6.87 3.30 -8.91
CA GLN A 116 7.92 2.44 -9.48
C GLN A 116 9.11 3.23 -10.05
N GLU A 117 8.90 4.47 -10.53
CA GLU A 117 9.96 5.34 -11.02
C GLU A 117 10.84 5.90 -9.88
N ILE A 118 10.26 6.16 -8.70
CA ILE A 118 10.98 6.73 -7.56
C ILE A 118 11.56 5.68 -6.62
N LEU A 119 11.12 4.42 -6.73
CA LEU A 119 11.61 3.35 -5.87
C LEU A 119 13.11 3.05 -6.14
N PRO A 120 13.99 3.21 -5.14
CA PRO A 120 15.43 2.99 -5.32
C PRO A 120 15.81 1.51 -5.48
N VAL A 121 14.92 0.58 -5.11
CA VAL A 121 15.12 -0.87 -5.22
C VAL A 121 13.92 -1.47 -5.93
N LYS A 122 14.12 -2.01 -7.14
CA LYS A 122 13.09 -2.79 -7.83
C LYS A 122 12.93 -4.12 -7.12
N ILE A 123 11.72 -4.39 -6.65
CA ILE A 123 11.36 -5.70 -6.11
C ILE A 123 10.96 -6.58 -7.29
N GLU A 124 11.80 -7.56 -7.63
CA GLU A 124 11.48 -8.56 -8.66
C GLU A 124 11.04 -9.87 -8.01
N PHE A 125 10.10 -10.59 -8.62
CA PHE A 125 9.77 -11.95 -8.20
C PHE A 125 10.69 -12.95 -8.91
N GLN A 126 11.08 -14.03 -8.22
CA GLN A 126 11.80 -15.12 -8.88
C GLN A 126 10.88 -15.77 -9.94
N LYS A 127 11.44 -16.09 -11.11
CA LYS A 127 10.72 -16.87 -12.12
C LYS A 127 10.43 -18.26 -11.54
N GLU A 128 9.17 -18.67 -11.59
CA GLU A 128 8.79 -20.06 -11.34
C GLU A 128 9.54 -20.95 -12.35
N SER A 129 10.15 -22.02 -11.83
CA SER A 129 10.98 -22.98 -12.58
C SER A 129 10.13 -24.07 -13.19
#